data_AF-A0A7Y7QTZ3-F1
#
_entry.id   AF-A0A7Y7QTZ3-F1
#
_cell.length_a   1.000
_cell.length_b   1.000
_cell.length_c   1.000
_cell.angle_alpha   90.00
_cell.angle_beta   90.00
_cell.angle_gamma   90.00
#
_symmetry.space_group_name_H-M   'P 1'
#
loop_
_entity.id
_entity.type
_entity.pdbx_description
1 polymer ?
#
loop_
_entity_poly.entity_id
_entity_poly.type
_entity_poly.pdbx_seq_one_letter_code
_entity_poly.pdbx_strand_id
1 'polypeptide(L)' 'MVAPPALVLHGEDHQMVPFATVSRLSRDVVKGAVLTSYPGYPPDIPIPHADRINADLLAFIEE' A
#
# COMPACT_ATOMS: atom_id res chain seq x y z
N MET A 1 20.66 -3.30 14.18
CA MET A 1 19.19 -3.20 14.21
C MET A 1 18.66 -3.67 12.87
N VAL A 2 17.75 -4.64 12.88
CA VAL A 2 16.98 -5.04 11.68
C VAL A 2 15.76 -4.14 11.61
N ALA A 3 15.44 -3.60 10.43
CA ALA A 3 14.23 -2.81 10.24
C ALA A 3 13.01 -3.74 10.26
N PRO A 4 11.89 -3.37 10.91
CA PRO A 4 10.68 -4.18 10.88
C PRO A 4 10.13 -4.28 9.45
N PRO A 5 9.43 -5.37 9.09
CA PRO A 5 8.69 -5.46 7.84
C PRO A 5 7.70 -4.30 7.71
N ALA A 6 7.52 -3.79 6.49
CA ALA A 6 6.59 -2.71 6.22
C ALA A 6 5.81 -2.97 4.93
N LEU A 7 4.52 -2.66 4.96
CA LEU A 7 3.62 -2.75 3.81
C LEU A 7 3.10 -1.37 3.44
N VAL A 8 3.20 -1.01 2.17
CA VAL A 8 2.61 0.18 1.57
C VAL A 8 1.48 -0.27 0.65
N LEU A 9 0.26 0.21 0.93
CA LEU A 9 -0.94 -0.04 0.13
C LEU A 9 -1.35 1.26 -0.56
N HIS A 10 -1.52 1.27 -1.89
CA HIS A 10 -1.93 2.51 -2.58
C HIS A 10 -2.66 2.27 -3.90
N GLY A 11 -3.76 3.01 -4.09
CA GLY A 11 -4.50 3.09 -5.33
C GLY A 11 -3.78 3.94 -6.37
N GLU A 12 -3.79 3.51 -7.62
CA GLU A 12 -3.11 4.22 -8.70
C GLU A 12 -3.90 5.43 -9.20
N ASP A 13 -5.23 5.44 -9.01
CA ASP A 13 -6.13 6.55 -9.34
C ASP A 13 -6.45 7.41 -8.11
N HIS A 14 -5.54 7.45 -7.14
CA HIS A 14 -5.69 8.25 -5.93
C HIS A 14 -5.52 9.74 -6.25
N GLN A 15 -6.63 10.40 -6.62
CA GLN A 15 -6.64 11.77 -7.12
C GLN A 15 -6.06 12.83 -6.15
N MET A 16 -6.05 12.54 -4.85
CA MET A 16 -5.53 13.46 -3.82
C MET A 16 -4.04 13.28 -3.47
N VAL A 17 -3.50 12.08 -3.68
CA VAL A 17 -2.16 11.68 -3.23
C VAL A 17 -1.53 10.91 -4.38
N PRO A 18 -0.63 11.53 -5.16
CA PRO A 18 -0.16 10.91 -6.39
C PRO A 18 0.65 9.64 -6.13
N PHE A 19 0.24 8.52 -6.73
CA PHE A 19 0.91 7.23 -6.61
C PHE A 19 2.40 7.27 -6.97
N ALA A 20 2.74 7.94 -8.09
CA ALA A 20 4.08 7.97 -8.64
C ALA A 20 5.10 8.68 -7.74
N THR A 21 4.69 9.71 -6.99
CA THR A 21 5.59 10.50 -6.16
C THR A 21 5.52 10.13 -4.69
N VAL A 22 4.47 9.45 -4.23
CA VAL A 22 4.34 9.06 -2.82
C VAL A 22 4.72 7.60 -2.61
N SER A 23 3.97 6.66 -3.17
CA SER A 23 4.18 5.24 -2.83
C SER A 23 5.44 4.63 -3.37
N ARG A 24 5.87 5.03 -4.58
CA ARG A 24 7.16 4.58 -5.10
C ARG A 24 8.31 5.06 -4.21
N LEU A 25 8.27 6.31 -3.73
CA LEU A 25 9.28 6.84 -2.82
C LEU A 25 9.20 6.17 -1.43
N SER A 26 8.00 5.91 -0.91
CA SER A 26 7.84 5.23 0.39
C SER A 26 8.51 3.86 0.42
N ARG A 27 8.39 3.07 -0.65
CA ARG A 27 9.09 1.78 -0.77
C ARG A 27 10.61 1.93 -0.74
N ASP A 28 11.13 2.94 -1.42
CA ASP A 28 12.57 3.15 -1.56
C ASP A 28 13.21 3.74 -0.28
N VAL A 29 12.44 4.52 0.49
CA VAL A 29 12.88 5.13 1.76
C VAL A 29 12.76 4.16 2.93
N VAL A 30 11.69 3.37 3.00
CA VAL A 30 11.48 2.41 4.10
C VAL A 30 12.18 1.11 3.75
N LYS A 31 13.34 0.87 4.38
CA LYS A 31 14.17 -0.31 4.12
C LYS A 31 13.36 -1.61 4.32
N GLY A 32 13.18 -2.36 3.24
CA GLY A 32 12.46 -3.63 3.25
C GLY A 32 10.95 -3.50 3.10
N ALA A 33 10.43 -2.32 2.75
CA ALA A 33 9.02 -2.16 2.48
C ALA A 33 8.59 -2.86 1.19
N VAL A 34 7.42 -3.49 1.26
CA VAL A 34 6.70 -4.05 0.11
C VAL A 34 5.63 -3.04 -0.30
N LEU A 35 5.45 -2.85 -1.62
CA LEU A 35 4.41 -1.99 -2.17
C LEU A 35 3.39 -2.86 -2.93
N THR A 36 2.14 -2.82 -2.48
CA THR A 36 0.99 -3.35 -3.20
C THR A 36 0.22 -2.17 -3.82
N SER A 37 0.11 -2.16 -5.14
CA SER A 37 -0.66 -1.16 -5.88
C SER A 37 -2.02 -1.69 -6.33
N TYR A 38 -3.00 -0.79 -6.42
CA TYR A 38 -4.35 -1.11 -6.85
C TYR A 38 -4.76 -0.24 -8.06
N PRO A 39 -4.70 -0.78 -9.29
CA PRO A 39 -5.11 -0.06 -10.49
C PRO A 39 -6.57 0.41 -10.42
N GLY A 40 -6.80 1.69 -10.70
CA GLY A 40 -8.15 2.29 -10.74
C GLY A 40 -8.79 2.54 -9.36
N TYR A 41 -8.08 2.32 -8.26
CA TYR A 41 -8.65 2.54 -6.93
C TYR A 41 -8.59 4.03 -6.54
N PRO A 42 -9.71 4.60 -6.05
CA PRO A 42 -9.83 6.01 -5.63
C PRO A 42 -9.19 6.25 -4.25
N PRO A 43 -9.20 7.48 -3.70
CA PRO A 43 -8.63 7.77 -2.37
C PRO A 43 -9.23 6.99 -1.20
N ASP A 44 -10.52 6.66 -1.26
CA ASP A 44 -11.30 6.07 -0.19
C ASP A 44 -11.24 4.53 -0.17
N ILE A 45 -10.15 3.95 -0.67
CA ILE A 45 -9.90 2.50 -0.83
C ILE A 45 -10.44 1.61 0.30
N PRO A 46 -10.23 1.92 1.60
CA PRO A 46 -10.59 1.00 2.68
C PRO A 46 -12.11 0.76 2.82
N ILE A 47 -12.95 1.61 2.23
CA ILE A 47 -14.42 1.52 2.38
C ILE A 47 -15.05 0.62 1.30
N PRO A 48 -14.94 0.92 -0.01
CA PRO A 48 -15.56 0.09 -1.06
C PRO A 48 -14.77 -1.20 -1.36
N HIS A 49 -13.49 -1.27 -0.99
CA HIS A 49 -12.62 -2.42 -1.27
C HIS A 49 -12.12 -3.11 -0.01
N ALA A 50 -12.89 -3.02 1.08
CA ALA A 50 -12.55 -3.58 2.39
C ALA A 50 -12.10 -5.04 2.32
N ASP A 51 -12.83 -5.90 1.61
CA ASP A 51 -12.48 -7.33 1.50
C ASP A 51 -11.09 -7.55 0.90
N ARG A 52 -10.76 -6.81 -0.17
CA ARG A 52 -9.45 -6.91 -0.82
C ARG A 52 -8.34 -6.40 0.09
N ILE A 53 -8.56 -5.26 0.73
CA ILE A 53 -7.58 -4.64 1.64
C ILE A 53 -7.34 -5.52 2.86
N ASN A 54 -8.41 -6.04 3.46
CA ASN A 54 -8.32 -6.93 4.61
C ASN A 54 -7.57 -8.23 4.27
N ALA A 55 -7.78 -8.79 3.07
CA ALA A 55 -7.06 -9.97 2.61
C ALA A 55 -5.56 -9.71 2.46
N ASP A 56 -5.16 -8.56 1.89
CA ASP A 56 -3.75 -8.20 1.73
C ASP A 56 -3.08 -7.89 3.08
N LEU A 57 -3.82 -7.25 4.01
CA LEU A 57 -3.34 -7.03 5.37
C LEU A 57 -3.14 -8.35 6.12
N LEU A 58 -4.09 -9.28 6.03
CA LEU A 58 -3.98 -10.59 6.67
C LEU A 58 -2.79 -11.37 6.12
N ALA A 59 -2.63 -11.41 4.79
CA ALA A 59 -1.51 -12.08 4.14
C ALA A 59 -0.15 -11.53 4.62
N PHE A 60 -0.03 -10.21 4.79
CA PHE A 60 1.20 -9.59 5.28
C PHE A 60 1.47 -9.86 6.78
N ILE A 61 0.42 -10.01 7.59
CA ILE A 61 0.57 -10.29 9.03
C ILE A 61 0.95 -11.76 9.29
N GLU A 62 0.54 -12.66 8.40
CA GLU A 62 0.81 -14.10 8.53
C GLU A 62 2.18 -14.53 7.98
N GLU A 63 2.89 -13.66 7.25
CA GLU A 63 4.30 -13.86 6.81
C GLU A 63 5.34 -13.59 7.92
#